data_AF-A0A143X9F3-F1
#
_entry.id   AF-A0A143X9F3-F1
#
_cell.length_a   1.000
_cell.length_b   1.000
_cell.length_c   1.000
_cell.angle_alpha   90.00
_cell.angle_beta   90.00
_cell.angle_gamma   90.00
#
_symmetry.space_group_name_H-M   'P 1'
#
loop_
_entity.id
_entity.type
_entity.pdbx_description
1 polymer ?
#
loop_
_entity_poly.entity_id
_entity_poly.type
_entity_poly.pdbx_seq_one_letter_code
_entity_poly.pdbx_strand_id
1 'polypeptide(L)'
;MYVPDEYDEHSTMFVRAQNVGAFFGSVVSAFADETFERKTLSESRDDAGIITLSKIIELTSSFEREFRMLFPEGIEHRASTREKHEQVKNAMLEAAKSLPSDSRRIVLRLSERVDEDNLEARIRHACKTLPETVVNVAFENAGINRKNNQLGNKITTVRNDIAHGNKLQHDLGAVREEYKLLNNLVFAMRLMLLNIPDDDVARLLKCMG
;
A
#
# COMPACT_ATOMS: atom_id res chain seq x y z
N MET A 1 21.77 18.42 5.85
CA MET A 1 23.23 18.24 6.06
C MET A 1 23.53 16.79 5.69
N TYR A 2 24.43 16.53 4.74
CA TYR A 2 24.82 15.16 4.40
C TYR A 2 25.67 14.60 5.55
N VAL A 3 25.24 13.48 6.13
CA VAL A 3 26.02 12.72 7.11
C VAL A 3 26.52 11.48 6.37
N PRO A 4 27.84 11.30 6.19
CA PRO A 4 28.37 10.09 5.56
C PRO A 4 27.95 8.83 6.34
N ASP A 5 27.70 7.72 5.64
CA ASP A 5 27.22 6.45 6.23
C ASP A 5 28.08 5.98 7.44
N GLU A 6 29.36 6.32 7.45
CA GLU A 6 30.34 6.01 8.53
C GLU A 6 30.05 6.74 9.84
N TYR A 7 29.42 7.91 9.77
CA TYR A 7 29.03 8.75 10.90
C TYR A 7 27.52 8.72 11.14
N ASP A 8 26.78 8.00 10.30
CA ASP A 8 25.35 7.85 10.41
C ASP A 8 25.02 6.76 11.44
N GLU A 9 24.15 7.07 12.39
CA GLU A 9 23.74 6.11 13.43
C GLU A 9 22.99 4.93 12.79
N HIS A 10 23.02 3.75 13.41
CA HIS A 10 22.25 2.62 12.92
C HIS A 10 20.75 2.94 13.12
N SER A 11 19.97 3.01 12.05
CA SER A 11 18.51 3.12 12.12
C SER A 11 17.89 1.90 11.49
N THR A 12 16.91 1.36 12.18
CA THR A 12 16.06 0.27 11.71
C THR A 12 14.94 0.78 10.79
N MET A 13 14.97 2.04 10.33
CA MET A 13 13.94 2.62 9.46
C MET A 13 14.47 3.04 8.09
N PHE A 14 15.78 2.96 7.86
CA PHE A 14 16.43 3.43 6.62
C PHE A 14 17.42 2.42 6.09
N VAL A 15 17.49 2.33 4.76
CA VAL A 15 18.54 1.60 4.06
C VAL A 15 19.68 2.55 3.72
N ARG A 16 20.87 2.25 4.23
CA ARG A 16 22.10 3.01 3.93
C ARG A 16 22.47 2.90 2.45
N ALA A 17 23.09 3.94 1.89
CA ALA A 17 23.48 3.96 0.48
C ALA A 17 24.40 2.78 0.13
N GLN A 18 25.35 2.46 1.01
CA GLN A 18 26.24 1.29 0.83
C GLN A 18 25.48 -0.04 0.70
N ASN A 19 24.32 -0.18 1.36
CA ASN A 19 23.52 -1.40 1.32
C ASN A 19 22.74 -1.53 0.01
N VAL A 20 22.36 -0.40 -0.61
CA VAL A 20 21.74 -0.36 -1.94
C VAL A 20 22.73 -0.82 -3.01
N GLY A 21 24.00 -0.45 -2.88
CA GLY A 21 25.09 -0.97 -3.71
C GLY A 21 24.88 -0.70 -5.20
N ALA A 22 24.94 -1.75 -6.02
CA ALA A 22 24.83 -1.65 -7.48
C ALA A 22 23.51 -1.04 -7.98
N PHE A 23 22.44 -1.08 -7.17
CA PHE A 23 21.13 -0.53 -7.54
C PHE A 23 20.99 0.97 -7.26
N PHE A 24 22.00 1.60 -6.67
CA PHE A 24 21.93 3.01 -6.26
C PHE A 24 21.58 3.93 -7.43
N GLY A 25 22.20 3.72 -8.59
CA GLY A 25 21.91 4.49 -9.81
C GLY A 25 20.46 4.38 -10.25
N SER A 26 19.88 3.18 -10.23
CA SER A 26 18.48 2.94 -10.59
C SER A 26 17.52 3.63 -9.62
N VAL A 27 17.79 3.55 -8.31
CA VAL A 27 16.97 4.22 -7.29
C VAL A 27 17.02 5.73 -7.44
N VAL A 28 18.19 6.32 -7.65
CA VAL A 28 18.34 7.77 -7.85
C VAL A 28 17.63 8.21 -9.13
N SER A 29 17.77 7.46 -10.22
CA SER A 29 17.10 7.77 -11.51
C SER A 29 15.58 7.73 -11.36
N ALA A 30 15.04 6.78 -10.59
CA ALA A 30 13.60 6.69 -10.32
C ALA A 30 13.03 7.94 -9.63
N PHE A 31 13.82 8.64 -8.81
CA PHE A 31 13.43 9.93 -8.21
C PHE A 31 13.68 11.13 -9.11
N ALA A 32 14.57 11.01 -10.09
CA ALA A 32 14.81 12.05 -11.09
C ALA A 32 13.70 12.07 -12.15
N ASP A 33 13.26 10.89 -12.56
CA ASP A 33 12.23 10.70 -13.60
C ASP A 33 10.80 10.64 -13.02
N GLU A 34 10.62 11.03 -11.75
CA GLU A 34 9.33 11.06 -11.03
C GLU A 34 8.57 9.72 -10.99
N THR A 35 9.26 8.61 -11.25
CA THR A 35 8.72 7.26 -11.10
C THR A 35 8.40 6.97 -9.64
N PHE A 36 9.22 7.47 -8.70
CA PHE A 36 8.94 7.44 -7.28
C PHE A 36 8.50 8.80 -6.73
N GLU A 37 7.38 8.80 -6.00
CA GLU A 37 6.91 9.98 -5.28
C GLU A 37 7.70 10.21 -3.99
N ARG A 38 8.21 11.44 -3.82
CA ARG A 38 8.96 11.84 -2.62
C ARG A 38 8.07 12.13 -1.42
N LYS A 39 6.81 12.51 -1.66
CA LYS A 39 5.87 12.99 -0.63
C LYS A 39 5.57 11.98 0.48
N THR A 40 5.87 10.70 0.25
CA THR A 40 5.60 9.64 1.22
C THR A 40 6.87 9.11 1.88
N LEU A 41 8.03 9.70 1.57
CA LEU A 41 9.27 9.42 2.28
C LEU A 41 9.32 10.28 3.55
N SER A 42 9.85 9.70 4.61
CA SER A 42 10.13 10.45 5.83
C SER A 42 11.16 11.54 5.57
N GLU A 43 10.92 12.73 6.09
CA GLU A 43 11.80 13.89 5.89
C GLU A 43 13.10 13.77 6.70
N SER A 44 13.06 13.00 7.79
CA SER A 44 14.18 12.77 8.69
C SER A 44 14.04 11.45 9.45
N ARG A 45 15.08 11.11 10.22
CA ARG A 45 15.08 9.92 11.09
C ARG A 45 14.07 10.01 12.22
N ASP A 46 13.97 11.18 12.83
CA ASP A 46 12.96 11.46 13.86
C ASP A 46 11.56 11.35 13.27
N ASP A 47 11.38 11.84 12.04
CA ASP A 47 10.11 11.78 11.32
C ASP A 47 9.69 10.34 10.98
N ALA A 48 10.63 9.45 10.66
CA ALA A 48 10.32 8.07 10.27
C ALA A 48 9.61 7.24 11.36
N GLY A 49 9.82 7.59 12.64
CA GLY A 49 9.13 6.95 13.77
C GLY A 49 7.73 7.52 14.05
N ILE A 50 7.39 8.67 13.48
CA ILE A 50 6.18 9.43 13.80
C ILE A 50 5.06 9.06 12.83
N ILE A 51 3.95 8.56 13.37
CA ILE A 51 2.71 8.28 12.63
C ILE A 51 1.75 9.46 12.85
N THR A 52 1.24 10.03 11.76
CA THR A 52 0.22 11.08 11.79
C THR A 52 -0.94 10.70 10.86
N LEU A 53 -2.07 11.40 10.98
CA LEU A 53 -3.20 11.21 10.07
C LEU A 53 -2.83 11.52 8.61
N SER A 54 -2.03 12.57 8.36
CA SER A 54 -1.55 12.91 7.01
C SER A 54 -0.73 11.77 6.42
N LYS A 55 0.19 11.22 7.21
CA LYS A 55 1.05 10.11 6.78
C LYS A 55 0.27 8.84 6.47
N ILE A 56 -0.83 8.57 7.18
CA ILE A 56 -1.72 7.45 6.84
C ILE A 56 -2.36 7.67 5.47
N ILE A 57 -2.86 8.88 5.18
CA ILE A 57 -3.42 9.21 3.87
C ILE A 57 -2.37 9.08 2.76
N GLU A 58 -1.18 9.64 2.97
CA GLU A 58 -0.07 9.58 2.02
C GLU A 58 0.39 8.14 1.77
N LEU A 59 0.63 7.36 2.82
CA LEU A 59 1.09 5.98 2.72
C LEU A 59 0.06 5.09 2.02
N THR A 60 -1.22 5.21 2.37
CA THR A 60 -2.29 4.43 1.74
C THR A 60 -2.46 4.80 0.27
N SER A 61 -2.34 6.08 -0.08
CA SER A 61 -2.36 6.55 -1.48
C SER A 61 -1.17 6.00 -2.27
N SER A 62 0.03 6.03 -1.69
CA SER A 62 1.23 5.44 -2.29
C SER A 62 1.06 3.94 -2.49
N PHE A 63 0.58 3.21 -1.48
CA PHE A 63 0.30 1.79 -1.65
C PHE A 63 -0.66 1.51 -2.80
N GLU A 64 -1.77 2.24 -2.91
CA GLU A 64 -2.73 2.05 -4.01
C GLU A 64 -2.14 2.39 -5.38
N ARG A 65 -1.16 3.32 -5.45
CA ARG A 65 -0.41 3.62 -6.67
C ARG A 65 0.54 2.48 -7.03
N GLU A 66 1.43 2.08 -6.13
CA GLU A 66 2.41 1.01 -6.39
C GLU A 66 1.72 -0.32 -6.68
N PHE A 67 0.63 -0.63 -5.96
CA PHE A 67 -0.19 -1.81 -6.22
C PHE A 67 -0.76 -1.82 -7.64
N ARG A 68 -1.31 -0.71 -8.13
CA ARG A 68 -1.85 -0.63 -9.49
C ARG A 68 -0.77 -0.76 -10.57
N MET A 69 0.46 -0.34 -10.28
CA MET A 69 1.57 -0.49 -11.23
C MET A 69 2.07 -1.94 -11.30
N LEU A 70 2.13 -2.65 -10.17
CA LEU A 70 2.54 -4.07 -10.14
C LEU A 70 1.42 -5.03 -10.56
N PHE A 71 0.17 -4.69 -10.28
CA PHE A 71 -1.01 -5.49 -10.56
C PHE A 71 -1.97 -4.69 -11.45
N PRO A 72 -1.63 -4.42 -12.72
CA PRO A 72 -2.44 -3.58 -13.62
C PRO A 72 -3.84 -4.16 -13.88
N GLU A 73 -3.97 -5.48 -13.88
CA GLU A 73 -5.25 -6.20 -14.02
C GLU A 73 -6.06 -6.28 -12.71
N GLY A 74 -5.53 -5.74 -11.61
CA GLY A 74 -6.15 -5.81 -10.29
C GLY A 74 -6.11 -7.21 -9.66
N ILE A 75 -7.10 -7.53 -8.83
CA ILE A 75 -7.20 -8.82 -8.16
C ILE A 75 -7.95 -9.80 -9.07
N GLU A 76 -7.31 -10.92 -9.39
CA GLU A 76 -8.01 -11.99 -10.10
C GLU A 76 -9.08 -12.65 -9.20
N HIS A 77 -10.33 -12.42 -9.55
CA HIS A 77 -11.48 -12.98 -8.85
C HIS A 77 -11.89 -14.35 -9.41
N ARG A 78 -12.33 -15.25 -8.52
CA ARG A 78 -12.91 -16.55 -8.92
C ARG A 78 -14.15 -16.34 -9.80
N ALA A 79 -14.44 -17.29 -10.68
CA ALA A 79 -15.61 -17.23 -11.57
C ALA A 79 -16.92 -16.94 -10.81
N SER A 80 -17.13 -17.58 -9.67
CA SER A 80 -18.30 -17.35 -8.80
C SER A 80 -18.40 -15.93 -8.25
N THR A 81 -17.27 -15.24 -8.01
CA THR A 81 -17.25 -13.85 -7.53
C THR A 81 -17.54 -12.90 -8.69
N ARG A 82 -16.94 -13.15 -9.86
CA ARG A 82 -17.22 -12.40 -11.10
C ARG A 82 -18.69 -12.49 -11.49
N GLU A 83 -19.29 -13.67 -11.42
CA GLU A 83 -20.72 -13.86 -11.69
C GLU A 83 -21.60 -13.05 -10.74
N LYS A 84 -21.25 -12.98 -9.45
CA LYS A 84 -21.96 -12.13 -8.48
C LYS A 84 -21.81 -10.64 -8.79
N HIS A 85 -20.61 -10.18 -9.14
CA HIS A 85 -20.40 -8.79 -9.53
C HIS A 85 -21.24 -8.44 -10.77
N GLU A 86 -21.25 -9.32 -11.77
CA GLU A 86 -22.02 -9.14 -12.99
C GLU A 86 -23.53 -9.16 -12.72
N GLN A 87 -24.01 -10.06 -11.85
CA GLN A 87 -25.42 -10.09 -11.44
C GLN A 87 -25.84 -8.79 -10.75
N VAL A 88 -25.02 -8.29 -9.81
CA VAL A 88 -25.28 -7.04 -9.09
C VAL A 88 -25.26 -5.85 -10.06
N LYS A 89 -24.25 -5.78 -10.94
CA LYS A 89 -24.13 -4.74 -11.96
C LYS A 89 -25.35 -4.72 -12.87
N ASN A 90 -25.78 -5.87 -13.39
CA ASN A 90 -26.96 -5.97 -14.24
C ASN A 90 -28.24 -5.57 -13.50
N ALA A 91 -28.43 -5.97 -12.25
CA ALA A 91 -29.57 -5.55 -11.44
C ALA A 91 -29.61 -4.01 -11.25
N MET A 92 -28.45 -3.38 -11.05
CA MET A 92 -28.33 -1.93 -10.95
C MET A 92 -28.63 -1.23 -12.27
N LEU A 93 -28.11 -1.75 -13.39
CA LEU A 93 -28.36 -1.22 -14.73
C LEU A 93 -29.85 -1.31 -15.11
N GLU A 94 -30.52 -2.41 -14.76
CA GLU A 94 -31.97 -2.54 -14.95
C GLU A 94 -32.75 -1.54 -14.09
N ALA A 95 -32.40 -1.41 -12.81
CA ALA A 95 -33.02 -0.41 -11.93
C ALA A 95 -32.83 1.03 -12.44
N ALA A 96 -31.70 1.33 -13.08
CA ALA A 96 -31.41 2.66 -13.62
C ALA A 96 -32.37 3.09 -14.76
N LYS A 97 -32.95 2.13 -15.51
CA LYS A 97 -33.85 2.42 -16.64
C LYS A 97 -35.12 3.15 -16.23
N SER A 98 -35.68 2.82 -15.06
CA SER A 98 -36.92 3.40 -14.55
C SER A 98 -36.71 4.66 -13.70
N LEU A 99 -35.46 5.03 -13.40
CA LEU A 99 -35.13 6.17 -12.57
C LEU A 99 -35.08 7.50 -13.34
N PRO A 100 -35.49 8.62 -12.71
CA PRO A 100 -35.24 9.98 -13.20
C PRO A 100 -33.75 10.28 -13.36
N SER A 101 -33.41 11.31 -14.15
CA SER A 101 -32.04 11.65 -14.57
C SER A 101 -30.99 11.64 -13.44
N ASP A 102 -31.26 12.33 -12.32
CA ASP A 102 -30.27 12.42 -11.23
C ASP A 102 -30.06 11.09 -10.51
N SER A 103 -31.13 10.38 -10.19
CA SER A 103 -31.05 9.06 -9.55
C SER A 103 -30.42 8.02 -10.48
N ARG A 104 -30.74 8.06 -11.77
CA ARG A 104 -30.11 7.22 -12.80
C ARG A 104 -28.60 7.43 -12.83
N ARG A 105 -28.13 8.69 -12.84
CA ARG A 105 -26.70 9.02 -12.83
C ARG A 105 -25.98 8.44 -11.60
N ILE A 106 -26.61 8.48 -10.43
CA ILE A 106 -26.05 7.90 -9.19
C ILE A 106 -25.88 6.39 -9.34
N VAL A 107 -26.92 5.69 -9.80
CA VAL A 107 -26.88 4.22 -9.95
C VAL A 107 -25.87 3.78 -11.00
N LEU A 108 -25.79 4.47 -12.15
CA LEU A 108 -24.79 4.19 -13.18
C LEU A 108 -23.36 4.30 -12.62
N ARG A 109 -23.06 5.40 -11.93
CA ARG A 109 -21.75 5.58 -11.28
C ARG A 109 -21.43 4.49 -10.25
N LEU A 110 -22.42 4.03 -9.49
CA LEU A 110 -22.20 2.95 -8.53
C LEU A 110 -22.00 1.59 -9.23
N SER A 111 -22.68 1.37 -10.36
CA SER A 111 -22.56 0.12 -11.12
C SER A 111 -21.17 -0.09 -11.73
N GLU A 112 -20.47 1.01 -12.04
CA GLU A 112 -19.08 1.01 -12.53
C GLU A 112 -18.06 0.61 -11.45
N ARG A 113 -18.48 0.55 -10.17
CA ARG A 113 -17.61 0.33 -9.02
C ARG A 113 -17.89 -0.97 -8.29
N VAL A 114 -18.77 -1.82 -8.84
CA VAL A 114 -19.21 -3.07 -8.19
C VAL A 114 -18.06 -4.05 -7.99
N ASP A 115 -17.09 -4.03 -8.90
CA ASP A 115 -15.89 -4.86 -8.92
C ASP A 115 -14.65 -4.14 -8.38
N GLU A 116 -14.77 -2.91 -7.85
CA GLU A 116 -13.64 -2.22 -7.24
C GLU A 116 -13.23 -2.88 -5.91
N ASP A 117 -12.01 -3.40 -5.87
CA ASP A 117 -11.42 -3.89 -4.63
C ASP A 117 -11.08 -2.75 -3.67
N ASN A 118 -11.44 -2.92 -2.39
CA ASN A 118 -11.07 -1.98 -1.35
C ASN A 118 -9.59 -2.12 -0.93
N LEU A 119 -9.09 -1.15 -0.17
CA LEU A 119 -7.71 -1.11 0.31
C LEU A 119 -7.33 -2.38 1.08
N GLU A 120 -8.20 -2.86 1.96
CA GLU A 120 -7.98 -4.09 2.75
C GLU A 120 -7.78 -5.33 1.85
N ALA A 121 -8.59 -5.47 0.80
CA ALA A 121 -8.46 -6.54 -0.18
C ALA A 121 -7.14 -6.46 -0.96
N ARG A 122 -6.72 -5.25 -1.37
CA ARG A 122 -5.44 -5.02 -2.06
C ARG A 122 -4.24 -5.34 -1.17
N ILE A 123 -4.24 -4.93 0.09
CA ILE A 123 -3.20 -5.26 1.08
C ILE A 123 -3.07 -6.78 1.23
N ARG A 124 -4.20 -7.48 1.41
CA ARG A 124 -4.21 -8.94 1.51
C ARG A 124 -3.73 -9.63 0.25
N HIS A 125 -4.11 -9.11 -0.92
CA HIS A 125 -3.64 -9.64 -2.20
C HIS A 125 -2.11 -9.51 -2.31
N ALA A 126 -1.56 -8.32 -2.04
CA ALA A 126 -0.11 -8.11 -2.05
C ALA A 126 0.62 -9.09 -1.12
N CYS A 127 0.14 -9.26 0.11
CA CYS A 127 0.73 -10.21 1.07
C CYS A 127 0.66 -11.68 0.64
N LYS A 128 -0.25 -12.02 -0.28
CA LYS A 128 -0.42 -13.39 -0.81
C LYS A 128 0.38 -13.62 -2.09
N THR A 129 0.50 -12.61 -2.94
CA THR A 129 1.02 -12.74 -4.30
C THR A 129 2.48 -12.33 -4.43
N LEU A 130 2.96 -11.40 -3.60
CA LEU A 130 4.37 -11.03 -3.60
C LEU A 130 5.27 -12.21 -3.19
N PRO A 131 6.55 -12.21 -3.61
CA PRO A 131 7.51 -13.26 -3.27
C PRO A 131 7.54 -13.55 -1.78
N GLU A 132 7.52 -14.84 -1.42
CA GLU A 132 7.41 -15.26 -0.02
C GLU A 132 8.55 -14.74 0.85
N THR A 133 9.77 -14.67 0.32
CA THR A 133 10.96 -14.12 1.00
C THR A 133 10.76 -12.66 1.38
N VAL A 134 10.23 -11.85 0.47
CA VAL A 134 9.92 -10.43 0.67
C VAL A 134 8.81 -10.26 1.70
N VAL A 135 7.73 -11.03 1.57
CA VAL A 135 6.58 -10.97 2.48
C VAL A 135 7.00 -11.34 3.90
N ASN A 136 7.76 -12.42 4.09
CA ASN A 136 8.19 -12.85 5.43
C ASN A 136 8.96 -11.75 6.16
N VAL A 137 9.92 -11.11 5.48
CA VAL A 137 10.68 -9.98 6.06
C VAL A 137 9.76 -8.80 6.38
N ALA A 138 8.81 -8.47 5.49
CA ALA A 138 7.88 -7.37 5.72
C ALA A 138 7.01 -7.59 6.98
N PHE A 139 6.56 -8.82 7.23
CA PHE A 139 5.82 -9.20 8.43
C PHE A 139 6.70 -9.21 9.69
N GLU A 140 7.94 -9.72 9.60
CA GLU A 140 8.91 -9.71 10.68
C GLU A 140 9.21 -8.28 11.15
N ASN A 141 9.56 -7.37 10.22
CA ASN A 141 9.82 -5.96 10.52
C ASN A 141 8.59 -5.23 11.09
N ALA A 142 7.38 -5.62 10.67
CA ALA A 142 6.15 -5.03 11.18
C ALA A 142 5.75 -5.56 12.57
N GLY A 143 6.29 -6.71 12.99
CA GLY A 143 5.90 -7.41 14.22
C GLY A 143 4.52 -8.08 14.12
N ILE A 144 4.03 -8.39 12.91
CA ILE A 144 2.70 -8.97 12.71
C ILE A 144 2.79 -10.49 12.54
N ASN A 145 1.88 -11.20 13.22
CA ASN A 145 1.66 -12.62 12.94
C ASN A 145 0.92 -12.81 11.61
N ARG A 146 1.56 -13.52 10.66
CA ARG A 146 1.02 -13.81 9.32
C ARG A 146 -0.33 -14.56 9.32
N LYS A 147 -0.70 -15.20 10.43
CA LYS A 147 -2.01 -15.86 10.61
C LYS A 147 -3.16 -14.89 10.93
N ASN A 148 -2.89 -13.59 11.07
CA ASN A 148 -3.92 -12.59 11.33
C ASN A 148 -4.84 -12.43 10.10
N ASN A 149 -6.12 -12.74 10.26
CA ASN A 149 -7.13 -12.67 9.21
C ASN A 149 -7.75 -11.27 9.02
N GLN A 150 -7.49 -10.33 9.93
CA GLN A 150 -8.03 -8.96 9.89
C GLN A 150 -7.03 -7.93 9.36
N LEU A 151 -6.01 -8.38 8.63
CA LEU A 151 -4.95 -7.51 8.14
C LEU A 151 -5.47 -6.40 7.22
N GLY A 152 -5.11 -5.16 7.56
CA GLY A 152 -5.43 -3.95 6.79
C GLY A 152 -6.78 -3.35 7.16
N ASN A 153 -7.54 -3.98 8.05
CA ASN A 153 -8.87 -3.49 8.43
C ASN A 153 -8.79 -2.18 9.21
N LYS A 154 -7.88 -2.09 10.19
CA LYS A 154 -7.82 -0.91 11.06
C LYS A 154 -7.32 0.31 10.29
N ILE A 155 -6.26 0.16 9.49
CA ILE A 155 -5.71 1.25 8.67
C ILE A 155 -6.69 1.70 7.59
N THR A 156 -7.46 0.77 7.00
CA THR A 156 -8.54 1.12 6.05
C THR A 156 -9.65 1.91 6.74
N THR A 157 -10.07 1.49 7.92
CA THR A 157 -11.08 2.20 8.73
C THR A 157 -10.61 3.60 9.09
N VAL A 158 -9.39 3.75 9.60
CA VAL A 158 -8.82 5.07 9.95
C VAL A 158 -8.70 5.97 8.70
N ARG A 159 -8.23 5.43 7.57
CA ARG A 159 -8.18 6.19 6.31
C ARG A 159 -9.56 6.72 5.90
N ASN A 160 -10.59 5.87 6.00
CA ASN A 160 -11.95 6.25 5.64
C ASN A 160 -12.52 7.26 6.63
N ASP A 161 -12.25 7.11 7.93
CA ASP A 161 -12.67 8.08 8.94
C ASP A 161 -12.06 9.46 8.68
N ILE A 162 -10.76 9.52 8.35
CA ILE A 162 -10.08 10.78 7.96
C ILE A 162 -10.72 11.37 6.70
N ALA A 163 -10.88 10.56 5.64
CA ALA A 163 -11.37 11.02 4.34
C ALA A 163 -12.81 11.55 4.38
N HIS A 164 -13.62 11.05 5.31
CA HIS A 164 -15.03 11.46 5.48
C HIS A 164 -15.25 12.43 6.65
N GLY A 165 -14.20 12.81 7.38
CA GLY A 165 -14.32 13.69 8.55
C GLY A 165 -15.06 13.05 9.73
N ASN A 166 -15.03 11.72 9.83
CA ASN A 166 -15.65 10.98 10.93
C ASN A 166 -14.75 11.03 12.18
N LYS A 167 -15.35 10.72 13.33
CA LYS A 167 -14.59 10.40 14.54
C LYS A 167 -13.82 9.09 14.32
N LEU A 168 -12.53 9.11 14.63
CA LEU A 168 -11.67 7.93 14.50
C LEU A 168 -12.16 6.77 15.36
N GLN A 169 -12.39 5.62 14.74
CA GLN A 169 -12.75 4.38 15.42
C GLN A 169 -11.54 3.66 16.04
N HIS A 170 -10.34 3.89 15.49
CA HIS A 170 -9.08 3.40 16.03
C HIS A 170 -8.11 4.57 16.21
N ASP A 171 -7.35 4.55 17.30
CA ASP A 171 -6.26 5.49 17.50
C ASP A 171 -5.03 5.12 16.65
N LEU A 172 -4.05 6.03 16.61
CA LEU A 172 -2.81 5.86 15.85
C LEU A 172 -1.93 4.72 16.39
N GLY A 173 -2.01 4.41 17.69
CA GLY A 173 -1.27 3.30 18.28
C GLY A 173 -1.81 1.96 17.82
N ALA A 174 -3.13 1.82 17.72
CA ALA A 174 -3.82 0.61 17.30
C ALA A 174 -3.54 0.19 15.84
N VAL A 175 -3.16 1.15 14.99
CA VAL A 175 -2.82 0.92 13.57
C VAL A 175 -1.31 0.81 13.31
N ARG A 176 -0.46 0.97 14.34
CA ARG A 176 1.01 1.06 14.19
C ARG A 176 1.61 -0.10 13.40
N GLU A 177 1.21 -1.32 13.71
CA GLU A 177 1.73 -2.53 13.05
C GLU A 177 1.30 -2.60 11.58
N GLU A 178 0.02 -2.31 11.28
CA GLU A 178 -0.48 -2.28 9.90
C GLU A 178 0.17 -1.15 9.09
N TYR A 179 0.45 -0.01 9.73
CA TYR A 179 1.18 1.10 9.12
C TYR A 179 2.60 0.67 8.74
N LYS A 180 3.33 0.00 9.66
CA LYS A 180 4.68 -0.51 9.39
C LYS A 180 4.67 -1.54 8.25
N LEU A 181 3.73 -2.48 8.27
CA LEU A 181 3.61 -3.45 7.19
C LEU A 181 3.35 -2.76 5.86
N LEU A 182 2.43 -1.81 5.82
CA LEU A 182 2.10 -1.08 4.59
C LEU A 182 3.32 -0.31 4.06
N ASN A 183 4.11 0.30 4.95
CA ASN A 183 5.37 0.95 4.60
C ASN A 183 6.38 -0.02 4.00
N ASN A 184 6.54 -1.20 4.60
CA ASN A 184 7.41 -2.26 4.08
C ASN A 184 6.94 -2.74 2.70
N LEU A 185 5.63 -2.92 2.51
CA LEU A 185 5.07 -3.32 1.22
C LEU A 185 5.29 -2.25 0.15
N VAL A 186 5.05 -0.97 0.45
CA VAL A 186 5.32 0.14 -0.49
C VAL A 186 6.80 0.17 -0.88
N PHE A 187 7.70 0.05 0.10
CA PHE A 187 9.14 0.00 -0.18
C PHE A 187 9.50 -1.18 -1.08
N ALA A 188 9.01 -2.38 -0.76
CA ALA A 188 9.25 -3.58 -1.55
C ALA A 188 8.76 -3.43 -2.99
N MET A 189 7.51 -2.99 -3.15
CA MET A 189 6.87 -2.82 -4.47
C MET A 189 7.64 -1.84 -5.34
N ARG A 190 8.11 -0.73 -4.76
CA ARG A 190 8.95 0.25 -5.46
C ARG A 190 10.23 -0.39 -5.99
N LEU A 191 10.95 -1.16 -5.17
CA LEU A 191 12.16 -1.84 -5.63
C LEU A 191 11.86 -2.86 -6.74
N MET A 192 10.77 -3.60 -6.62
CA MET A 192 10.33 -4.57 -7.64
C MET A 192 9.97 -3.87 -8.96
N LEU A 193 9.37 -2.69 -8.93
CA LEU A 193 9.09 -1.88 -10.12
C LEU A 193 10.37 -1.40 -10.84
N LEU A 194 11.50 -1.34 -10.12
CA LEU A 194 12.82 -1.11 -10.72
C LEU A 194 13.49 -2.39 -11.22
N ASN A 195 12.77 -3.51 -11.23
CA ASN A 195 13.27 -4.84 -11.58
C ASN A 195 14.45 -5.30 -10.70
N ILE A 196 14.50 -4.84 -9.44
CA ILE A 196 15.47 -5.36 -8.47
C ILE A 196 15.06 -6.79 -8.09
N PRO A 197 15.99 -7.77 -8.09
CA PRO A 197 15.67 -9.16 -7.78
C PRO A 197 15.06 -9.34 -6.38
N ASP A 198 14.13 -10.29 -6.24
CA ASP A 198 13.37 -10.52 -5.00
C ASP A 198 14.27 -10.74 -3.77
N ASP A 199 15.39 -11.46 -3.93
CA ASP A 199 16.36 -11.71 -2.86
C ASP A 199 17.05 -10.41 -2.40
N ASP A 200 17.34 -9.51 -3.34
CA ASP A 200 17.86 -8.18 -3.04
C ASP A 200 16.81 -7.27 -2.39
N VAL A 201 15.54 -7.34 -2.84
CA VAL A 201 14.44 -6.64 -2.20
C VAL A 201 14.30 -7.09 -0.74
N ALA A 202 14.29 -8.40 -0.49
CA ALA A 202 14.22 -8.96 0.86
C ALA A 202 15.43 -8.57 1.71
N ARG A 203 16.65 -8.58 1.13
CA ARG A 203 17.88 -8.13 1.79
C ARG A 203 17.80 -6.65 2.19
N LEU A 204 17.35 -5.77 1.29
CA LEU A 204 17.23 -4.34 1.54
C LEU A 204 16.15 -4.05 2.59
N LEU A 205 15.02 -4.77 2.55
CA LEU A 205 14.00 -4.71 3.61
C LEU A 205 14.55 -5.11 4.97
N LYS A 206 15.39 -6.16 5.06
CA LYS A 206 16.02 -6.55 6.34
C LYS A 206 16.90 -5.46 6.93
N CYS A 207 17.43 -4.55 6.11
CA CYS A 207 18.17 -3.38 6.62
C CYS A 207 17.25 -2.35 7.28
N MET A 208 15.92 -2.42 7.06
CA MET A 208 14.88 -1.63 7.73
C MET A 208 14.22 -2.40 8.90
N GLY A 209 14.86 -3.45 9.42
CA GLY A 209 14.39 -4.25 10.55
C GLY A 209 15.13 -3.91 11.84
#